data_AF-A0AAP5LX37-F1
#
_entry.id   AF-A0AAP5LX37-F1
#
_cell.length_a   1.000
_cell.length_b   1.000
_cell.length_c   1.000
_cell.angle_alpha   90.00
_cell.angle_beta   90.00
_cell.angle_gamma   90.00
#
_symmetry.space_group_name_H-M   'P 1'
#
loop_
_entity.id
_entity.type
_entity.pdbx_description
1 polymer ?
#
loop_
_entity_poly.entity_id
_entity_poly.type
_entity_poly.pdbx_seq_one_letter_code
_entity_poly.pdbx_strand_id
1 'polypeptide(L)'
;MVSHFRLSALLAAMLTAADPAAALTKLAPDRPETVKLTQQVPERFDPQTQAGDYVAGFVDGGAAGAITVDLADAEGRPVRRLVTAGRGRSEFRFVAESTGLVLQVTAATATNATIGLSQRLTPEQQKLSPQPPLSSTIASLVADIAAGGTTDAFWKDVEQAGTPLVEPGPDGKAILTFLYRGARKNVRIFGAPSGDHDEMLRLAGTDVWYRSYLVPADTRLSYKLAPDVPDLPGSARERRIAILSTAQADPLNRHPWPADAIDRFSREATVALPAAPAQPWLDAGKAPAGKVTDGSIASPRLGNSRQITIYRPPGFEPDRPDNLLLFVFDGPEYQSKVPTPRMLDALIAAGVLPPTVAIFVANADREARSRELPGNSAFADFMAEELLPRVLAETGLKHDAARTILAGSSFGGLAAATIAFRHPARFGNAISLSGSFWWHPPGSEPASPNHVAALFARSPRVPVRFFLSAGLFEASSPSHGDGILETSRHLRDVLVAREYDVTYRDYAGGHDYIVWRGALADGLLALFGKR
;
A
#
# COMPACT_ATOMS: atom_id res chain seq x y z
N MET A 1 6.44 -84.94 -0.43
CA MET A 1 5.71 -83.88 -1.17
C MET A 1 5.28 -82.82 -0.16
N VAL A 2 6.07 -81.76 -0.06
CA VAL A 2 5.75 -80.39 -0.53
C VAL A 2 4.82 -79.62 0.43
N SER A 3 5.44 -78.61 1.08
CA SER A 3 4.91 -77.32 1.53
C SER A 3 3.80 -77.29 2.58
N HIS A 4 4.00 -76.57 3.69
CA HIS A 4 3.43 -75.23 3.90
C HIS A 4 3.97 -74.58 5.20
N PHE A 5 4.55 -73.39 5.02
CA PHE A 5 4.64 -72.21 5.90
C PHE A 5 4.85 -72.36 7.43
N ARG A 6 5.99 -71.81 7.87
CA ARG A 6 6.31 -71.51 9.27
C ARG A 6 5.46 -70.35 9.79
N LEU A 7 4.67 -70.60 10.84
CA LEU A 7 4.12 -69.59 11.75
C LEU A 7 5.28 -68.91 12.51
N SER A 8 5.37 -67.59 12.46
CA SER A 8 6.16 -66.78 13.41
C SER A 8 5.20 -65.94 14.23
N ALA A 9 5.39 -66.01 15.55
CA ALA A 9 4.52 -65.48 16.59
C ALA A 9 4.44 -63.93 16.57
N LEU A 10 3.23 -63.39 16.65
CA LEU A 10 2.99 -62.02 17.08
C LEU A 10 3.21 -61.94 18.60
N LEU A 11 4.21 -61.17 19.03
CA LEU A 11 4.27 -60.64 20.39
C LEU A 11 3.38 -59.39 20.43
N ALA A 12 2.27 -59.49 21.14
CA ALA A 12 1.39 -58.36 21.43
C ALA A 12 2.10 -57.37 22.37
N ALA A 13 2.37 -56.16 21.89
CA ALA A 13 2.68 -55.04 22.76
C ALA A 13 1.36 -54.57 23.41
N MET A 14 1.17 -54.87 24.70
CA MET A 14 0.11 -54.26 25.49
C MET A 14 0.39 -52.76 25.60
N LEU A 15 -0.34 -51.92 24.86
CA LEU A 15 -0.54 -50.53 25.25
C LEU A 15 -1.36 -50.56 26.54
N THR A 16 -0.73 -50.21 27.66
CA THR A 16 -1.44 -49.83 28.88
C THR A 16 -2.25 -48.58 28.56
N ALA A 17 -3.55 -48.74 28.31
CA ALA A 17 -4.48 -47.62 28.32
C ALA A 17 -4.44 -47.02 29.72
N ALA A 18 -4.09 -45.73 29.82
CA ALA A 18 -4.22 -44.98 31.06
C ALA A 18 -5.66 -45.08 31.56
N ASP A 19 -5.83 -45.28 32.87
CA ASP A 19 -7.13 -45.42 33.53
C ASP A 19 -8.01 -44.20 33.22
N PRO A 20 -9.16 -44.36 32.53
CA PRO A 20 -10.07 -43.26 32.24
C PRO A 20 -10.67 -42.60 33.50
N ALA A 21 -10.48 -43.19 34.69
CA ALA A 21 -10.93 -42.66 35.97
C ALA A 21 -9.89 -41.79 36.71
N ALA A 22 -8.65 -41.65 36.21
CA ALA A 22 -7.66 -40.76 36.84
C ALA A 22 -8.09 -39.29 36.70
N ALA A 23 -8.10 -38.55 37.82
CA ALA A 23 -8.43 -37.13 37.82
C ALA A 23 -7.44 -36.35 36.95
N LEU A 24 -7.94 -35.72 35.88
CA LEU A 24 -7.13 -34.94 34.96
C LEU A 24 -6.59 -33.67 35.63
N THR A 25 -5.35 -33.31 35.30
CA THR A 25 -4.77 -32.03 35.71
C THR A 25 -5.52 -30.90 35.02
N LYS A 26 -6.15 -30.02 35.83
CA LYS A 26 -6.95 -28.90 35.33
C LYS A 26 -6.07 -27.72 34.98
N LEU A 27 -6.17 -27.23 33.76
CA LEU A 27 -5.49 -26.03 33.31
C LEU A 27 -6.39 -24.81 33.50
N ALA A 28 -5.79 -23.70 33.94
CA ALA A 28 -6.43 -22.40 34.01
C ALA A 28 -5.58 -21.34 33.29
N PRO A 29 -6.20 -20.28 32.74
CA PRO A 29 -5.45 -19.16 32.18
C PRO A 29 -4.39 -18.63 33.15
N ASP A 30 -3.21 -18.31 32.62
CA ASP A 30 -2.06 -17.75 33.35
C ASP A 30 -1.51 -18.60 34.50
N ARG A 31 -1.85 -19.90 34.53
CA ARG A 31 -1.33 -20.89 35.49
C ARG A 31 -0.76 -22.10 34.73
N PRO A 32 0.49 -22.00 34.23
CA PRO A 32 1.10 -23.09 33.50
C PRO A 32 1.51 -24.23 34.44
N GLU A 33 1.46 -25.44 33.92
CA GLU A 33 1.83 -26.68 34.60
C GLU A 33 3.08 -27.29 33.94
N THR A 34 4.05 -27.67 34.76
CA THR A 34 5.25 -28.38 34.29
C THR A 34 5.13 -29.87 34.58
N VAL A 35 5.20 -30.68 33.54
CA VAL A 35 5.05 -32.14 33.60
C VAL A 35 6.29 -32.85 33.04
N LYS A 36 6.59 -34.03 33.59
CA LYS A 36 7.55 -34.97 33.01
C LYS A 36 6.82 -35.83 31.99
N LEU A 37 7.09 -35.59 30.71
CA LEU A 37 6.53 -36.41 29.64
C LEU A 37 7.38 -37.65 29.41
N THR A 38 6.74 -38.80 29.36
CA THR A 38 7.37 -40.06 28.97
C THR A 38 7.32 -40.20 27.45
N GLN A 39 8.34 -40.84 26.86
CA GLN A 39 8.42 -41.03 25.42
C GLN A 39 7.18 -41.78 24.88
N GLN A 40 6.51 -41.18 23.89
CA GLN A 40 5.35 -41.75 23.17
C GLN A 40 4.14 -42.11 24.05
N VAL A 41 4.07 -41.60 25.29
CA VAL A 41 2.91 -41.76 26.18
C VAL A 41 2.22 -40.40 26.33
N PRO A 42 0.94 -40.27 25.96
CA PRO A 42 0.21 -39.00 26.07
C PRO A 42 -0.13 -38.70 27.53
N GLU A 43 0.26 -37.52 28.01
CA GLU A 43 -0.26 -36.94 29.25
C GLU A 43 -1.52 -36.13 28.96
N ARG A 44 -2.52 -36.22 29.85
CA ARG A 44 -3.86 -35.64 29.64
C ARG A 44 -4.13 -34.48 30.57
N PHE A 45 -4.68 -33.40 30.01
CA PHE A 45 -5.01 -32.17 30.72
C PHE A 45 -6.45 -31.75 30.44
N ASP A 46 -7.17 -31.32 31.48
CA ASP A 46 -8.50 -30.75 31.36
C ASP A 46 -8.40 -29.22 31.19
N PRO A 47 -8.65 -28.67 29.99
CA PRO A 47 -8.68 -27.23 29.76
C PRO A 47 -9.92 -26.55 30.37
N GLN A 48 -10.84 -27.34 30.95
CA GLN A 48 -12.11 -26.94 31.57
C GLN A 48 -12.97 -26.11 30.62
N THR A 49 -13.12 -26.58 29.38
CA THR A 49 -13.87 -25.90 28.32
C THR A 49 -15.33 -26.33 28.29
N GLN A 50 -16.20 -25.37 28.00
CA GLN A 50 -17.57 -25.60 27.54
C GLN A 50 -17.65 -25.47 26.02
N ALA A 51 -18.72 -26.02 25.43
CA ALA A 51 -19.00 -25.84 24.01
C ALA A 51 -19.07 -24.34 23.64
N GLY A 52 -18.31 -23.95 22.62
CA GLY A 52 -18.17 -22.58 22.14
C GLY A 52 -17.01 -21.79 22.75
N ASP A 53 -16.32 -22.30 23.78
CA ASP A 53 -15.17 -21.60 24.37
C ASP A 53 -14.03 -21.46 23.36
N TYR A 54 -13.46 -20.26 23.24
CA TYR A 54 -12.21 -20.03 22.54
C TYR A 54 -11.04 -20.19 23.52
N VAL A 55 -10.09 -21.05 23.17
CA VAL A 55 -8.90 -21.33 23.98
C VAL A 55 -7.66 -21.01 23.18
N ALA A 56 -6.75 -20.26 23.81
CA ALA A 56 -5.38 -20.08 23.35
C ALA A 56 -4.42 -20.55 24.44
N GLY A 57 -3.36 -21.25 24.05
CA GLY A 57 -2.38 -21.77 24.97
C GLY A 57 -1.06 -22.07 24.30
N PHE A 58 -0.17 -22.69 25.06
CA PHE A 58 1.16 -23.07 24.60
C PHE A 58 1.62 -24.34 25.28
N VAL A 59 2.57 -25.01 24.63
CA VAL A 59 3.41 -26.03 25.24
C VAL A 59 4.88 -25.68 24.96
N ASP A 60 5.75 -25.84 25.95
CA ASP A 60 7.19 -25.65 25.80
C ASP A 60 7.92 -26.91 26.25
N GLY A 61 8.45 -27.66 25.29
CA GLY A 61 9.25 -28.87 25.53
C GLY A 61 10.76 -28.65 25.51
N GLY A 62 11.21 -27.39 25.41
CA GLY A 62 12.61 -27.03 25.19
C GLY A 62 13.12 -27.38 23.77
N ALA A 63 14.37 -27.03 23.47
CA ALA A 63 14.94 -27.15 22.13
C ALA A 63 15.05 -28.60 21.60
N ALA A 64 15.13 -29.58 22.51
CA ALA A 64 15.29 -31.00 22.19
C ALA A 64 13.97 -31.80 22.22
N GLY A 65 12.90 -31.26 22.82
CA GLY A 65 11.61 -31.95 22.95
C GLY A 65 10.72 -31.69 21.75
N ALA A 66 10.57 -32.67 20.86
CA ALA A 66 9.52 -32.63 19.84
C ALA A 66 8.18 -33.04 20.46
N ILE A 67 7.30 -32.07 20.68
CA ILE A 67 6.01 -32.23 21.35
C ILE A 67 4.85 -32.18 20.34
N THR A 68 3.92 -33.10 20.48
CA THR A 68 2.65 -33.11 19.77
C THR A 68 1.54 -32.82 20.77
N VAL A 69 0.62 -31.92 20.41
CA VAL A 69 -0.58 -31.61 21.20
C VAL A 69 -1.79 -31.97 20.37
N ASP A 70 -2.55 -32.94 20.85
CA ASP A 70 -3.82 -33.39 20.27
C ASP A 70 -4.97 -32.99 21.19
N LEU A 71 -6.06 -32.52 20.61
CA LEU A 71 -7.35 -32.36 21.26
C LEU A 71 -8.09 -33.68 21.14
N ALA A 72 -8.64 -34.18 22.24
CA ALA A 72 -9.36 -35.44 22.30
C ALA A 72 -10.72 -35.26 22.99
N ASP A 73 -11.66 -36.17 22.76
CA ASP A 73 -12.91 -36.24 23.51
C ASP A 73 -12.73 -36.82 24.93
N ALA A 74 -13.82 -36.91 25.68
CA ALA A 74 -13.81 -37.41 27.06
C ALA A 74 -13.34 -38.87 27.16
N GLU A 75 -13.51 -39.66 26.10
CA GLU A 75 -13.01 -41.04 26.00
C GLU A 75 -11.54 -41.11 25.56
N GLY A 76 -10.92 -39.96 25.24
CA GLY A 76 -9.54 -39.84 24.80
C GLY A 76 -9.31 -40.15 23.32
N ARG A 77 -10.37 -40.17 22.50
CA ARG A 77 -10.25 -40.32 21.04
C ARG A 77 -9.83 -38.99 20.42
N PRO A 78 -8.88 -38.99 19.47
CA PRO A 78 -8.39 -37.76 18.88
C PRO A 78 -9.46 -37.05 18.04
N VAL A 79 -9.67 -35.77 18.32
CA VAL A 79 -10.56 -34.86 17.60
C VAL A 79 -9.77 -34.02 16.60
N ARG A 80 -8.64 -33.43 17.04
CA ARG A 80 -7.85 -32.52 16.22
C ARG A 80 -6.40 -32.43 16.68
N ARG A 81 -5.44 -32.43 15.74
CA ARG A 81 -4.04 -32.09 16.05
C ARG A 81 -3.83 -30.58 16.07
N LEU A 82 -3.32 -30.06 17.18
CA LEU A 82 -3.08 -28.63 17.39
C LEU A 82 -1.61 -28.24 17.17
N VAL A 83 -0.69 -29.10 17.58
CA VAL A 83 0.76 -28.94 17.37
C VAL A 83 1.34 -30.26 16.88
N THR A 84 2.15 -30.23 15.83
CA THR A 84 2.83 -31.42 15.29
C THR A 84 4.34 -31.28 15.49
N ALA A 85 4.93 -32.13 16.34
CA ALA A 85 6.38 -32.18 16.58
C ALA A 85 7.03 -30.80 16.84
N GLY A 86 6.34 -29.94 17.58
CA GLY A 86 6.79 -28.60 17.93
C GLY A 86 8.02 -28.65 18.85
N ARG A 87 8.96 -27.72 18.67
CA ARG A 87 10.19 -27.60 19.47
C ARG A 87 10.22 -26.25 20.17
N GLY A 88 10.79 -26.18 21.37
CA GLY A 88 10.68 -25.01 22.22
C GLY A 88 9.22 -24.68 22.51
N ARG A 89 8.90 -23.38 22.63
CA ARG A 89 7.54 -22.92 22.86
C ARG A 89 6.71 -22.94 21.56
N SER A 90 5.69 -23.80 21.55
CA SER A 90 4.72 -23.92 20.46
C SER A 90 3.35 -23.46 20.95
N GLU A 91 2.69 -22.58 20.18
CA GLU A 91 1.34 -22.10 20.50
C GLU A 91 0.25 -23.00 19.89
N PHE A 92 -0.90 -23.07 20.57
CA PHE A 92 -2.11 -23.70 20.04
C PHE A 92 -3.34 -22.84 20.30
N ARG A 93 -4.33 -22.97 19.41
CA ARG A 93 -5.63 -22.29 19.50
C ARG A 93 -6.74 -23.22 19.02
N PHE A 94 -7.88 -23.21 19.70
CA PHE A 94 -9.08 -23.94 19.25
C PHE A 94 -10.35 -23.30 19.80
N VAL A 95 -11.48 -23.60 19.14
CA VAL A 95 -12.82 -23.39 19.70
C VAL A 95 -13.34 -24.76 20.11
N ALA A 96 -13.80 -24.89 21.34
CA ALA A 96 -14.33 -26.14 21.87
C ALA A 96 -15.66 -26.47 21.20
N GLU A 97 -15.72 -27.54 20.41
CA GLU A 97 -16.96 -27.95 19.72
C GLU A 97 -17.96 -28.65 20.67
N SER A 98 -17.47 -29.15 21.80
CA SER A 98 -18.24 -29.80 22.85
C SER A 98 -17.62 -29.58 24.23
N THR A 99 -18.39 -29.85 25.28
CA THR A 99 -17.90 -29.84 26.66
C THR A 99 -17.12 -31.12 26.96
N GLY A 100 -16.07 -31.03 27.78
CA GLY A 100 -15.30 -32.19 28.25
C GLY A 100 -14.17 -32.64 27.31
N LEU A 101 -13.74 -31.78 26.39
CA LEU A 101 -12.54 -32.00 25.58
C LEU A 101 -11.27 -32.00 26.46
N VAL A 102 -10.29 -32.81 26.07
CA VAL A 102 -9.04 -33.03 26.79
C VAL A 102 -7.85 -32.71 25.89
N LEU A 103 -6.81 -32.09 26.43
CA LEU A 103 -5.54 -31.92 25.74
C LEU A 103 -4.63 -33.12 26.02
N GLN A 104 -4.17 -33.79 24.98
CA GLN A 104 -3.20 -34.88 25.01
C GLN A 104 -1.84 -34.36 24.53
N VAL A 105 -0.86 -34.40 25.42
CA VAL A 105 0.51 -33.94 25.13
C VAL A 105 1.44 -35.13 25.07
N THR A 106 2.04 -35.35 23.90
CA THR A 106 2.94 -36.49 23.65
C THR A 106 4.32 -35.98 23.27
N ALA A 107 5.36 -36.50 23.92
CA ALA A 107 6.74 -36.20 23.57
C ALA A 107 7.38 -37.33 22.74
N ALA A 108 8.12 -36.97 21.68
CA ALA A 108 8.85 -37.95 20.88
C ALA A 108 10.00 -38.63 21.65
N THR A 109 10.53 -37.94 22.66
CA THR A 109 11.56 -38.37 23.61
C THR A 109 11.17 -37.88 25.00
N ALA A 110 11.59 -38.58 26.07
CA ALA A 110 11.25 -38.15 27.43
C ALA A 110 11.84 -36.76 27.72
N THR A 111 11.01 -35.85 28.22
CA THR A 111 11.42 -34.46 28.50
C THR A 111 10.51 -33.82 29.55
N ASN A 112 10.97 -32.74 30.19
CA ASN A 112 10.08 -31.86 30.93
C ASN A 112 9.41 -30.92 29.93
N ALA A 113 8.09 -30.78 30.02
CA ALA A 113 7.35 -29.81 29.24
C ALA A 113 6.49 -28.92 30.14
N THR A 114 6.36 -27.66 29.77
CA THR A 114 5.43 -26.71 30.42
C THR A 114 4.25 -26.46 29.51
N ILE A 115 3.04 -26.75 29.95
CA ILE A 115 1.80 -26.46 29.23
C ILE A 115 1.01 -25.39 29.97
N GLY A 116 0.45 -24.43 29.25
CA GLY A 116 -0.37 -23.38 29.85
C GLY A 116 -1.47 -22.90 28.91
N LEU A 117 -2.55 -22.41 29.51
CA LEU A 117 -3.55 -21.62 28.79
C LEU A 117 -3.17 -20.15 28.94
N SER A 118 -3.09 -19.44 27.82
CA SER A 118 -2.96 -17.98 27.82
C SER A 118 -4.34 -17.32 27.90
N GLN A 119 -5.38 -17.98 27.37
CA GLN A 119 -6.72 -17.43 27.34
C GLN A 119 -7.77 -18.53 27.26
N ARG A 120 -8.90 -18.34 27.95
CA ARG A 120 -10.15 -19.06 27.74
C ARG A 120 -11.30 -18.05 27.78
N LEU A 121 -11.98 -17.86 26.66
CA LEU A 121 -13.11 -16.93 26.55
C LEU A 121 -14.40 -17.70 26.29
N THR A 122 -15.43 -17.45 27.12
CA THR A 122 -16.78 -17.97 26.85
C THR A 122 -17.41 -17.26 25.65
N PRO A 123 -18.45 -17.83 25.01
CA PRO A 123 -19.16 -17.16 23.91
C PRO A 123 -19.63 -15.73 24.24
N GLU A 124 -20.00 -15.45 25.49
CA GLU A 124 -20.41 -14.12 25.93
C GLU A 124 -19.24 -13.12 25.99
N GLN A 125 -18.05 -13.62 26.33
CA GLN A 125 -16.81 -12.85 26.37
C GLN A 125 -16.19 -12.66 24.98
N GLN A 126 -16.56 -13.50 24.01
CA GLN A 126 -16.18 -13.40 22.59
C GLN A 126 -16.98 -12.31 21.84
N LYS A 127 -17.27 -11.19 22.50
CA LYS A 127 -17.93 -10.04 21.89
C LYS A 127 -16.92 -8.89 21.77
N LEU A 128 -16.62 -8.50 20.54
CA LEU A 128 -16.00 -7.20 20.28
C LEU A 128 -17.02 -6.13 20.70
N SER A 129 -16.70 -5.33 21.72
CA SER A 129 -17.48 -4.12 21.99
C SER A 129 -17.43 -3.24 20.74
N PRO A 130 -18.58 -2.87 20.15
CA PRO A 130 -18.58 -1.96 19.01
C PRO A 130 -17.93 -0.66 19.45
N GLN A 131 -16.83 -0.28 18.79
CA GLN A 131 -16.25 1.03 19.00
C GLN A 131 -17.24 2.07 18.46
N PRO A 132 -17.48 3.19 19.18
CA PRO A 132 -18.30 4.25 18.65
C PRO A 132 -17.72 4.75 17.32
N PRO A 133 -18.56 5.25 16.39
CA PRO A 133 -18.07 5.87 15.17
C PRO A 133 -17.08 6.99 15.50
N LEU A 134 -16.01 7.09 14.72
CA LEU A 134 -15.04 8.18 14.87
C LEU A 134 -15.69 9.55 14.63
N SER A 135 -16.62 9.62 13.66
CA SER A 135 -17.41 10.80 13.36
C SER A 135 -18.46 11.06 14.42
N SER A 136 -18.45 12.28 14.98
CA SER A 136 -19.47 12.73 15.92
C SER A 136 -20.84 12.83 15.24
N THR A 137 -20.88 13.29 13.99
CA THR A 137 -22.11 13.33 13.18
C THR A 137 -22.71 11.92 13.00
N ILE A 138 -21.88 10.91 12.72
CA ILE A 138 -22.38 9.53 12.60
C ILE A 138 -22.80 8.96 13.96
N ALA A 139 -22.06 9.28 15.03
CA ALA A 139 -22.45 8.87 16.39
C ALA A 139 -23.82 9.46 16.80
N SER A 140 -24.07 10.74 16.50
CA SER A 140 -25.38 11.37 16.70
C SER A 140 -26.47 10.69 15.88
N LEU A 141 -26.22 10.41 14.59
CA LEU A 141 -27.18 9.69 13.76
C LEU A 141 -27.51 8.30 14.31
N VAL A 142 -26.50 7.57 14.84
CA VAL A 142 -26.74 6.26 15.47
C VAL A 142 -27.68 6.39 16.67
N ALA A 143 -27.49 7.41 17.51
CA ALA A 143 -28.35 7.67 18.65
C ALA A 143 -29.77 8.04 18.22
N ASP A 144 -29.92 8.87 17.19
CA ASP A 144 -31.22 9.29 16.65
C ASP A 144 -32.00 8.11 16.07
N ILE A 145 -31.34 7.22 15.32
CA ILE A 145 -31.95 6.00 14.79
C ILE A 145 -32.34 5.04 15.92
N ALA A 146 -31.49 4.90 16.95
CA ALA A 146 -31.82 4.09 18.13
C ALA A 146 -33.04 4.65 18.90
N ALA A 147 -33.28 5.96 18.83
CA ALA A 147 -34.45 6.63 19.39
C ALA A 147 -35.69 6.60 18.48
N GLY A 148 -35.64 5.94 17.31
CA GLY A 148 -36.75 5.80 16.37
C GLY A 148 -36.82 6.89 15.28
N GLY A 149 -35.74 7.66 15.09
CA GLY A 149 -35.64 8.66 14.02
C GLY A 149 -35.47 8.07 12.60
N THR A 150 -35.30 8.94 11.60
CA THR A 150 -35.04 8.59 10.20
C THR A 150 -33.74 9.21 9.68
N THR A 151 -33.29 8.82 8.49
CA THR A 151 -32.07 9.38 7.86
C THR A 151 -32.33 10.63 7.02
N ASP A 152 -33.57 11.11 6.93
CA ASP A 152 -33.94 12.17 5.98
C ASP A 152 -33.31 13.53 6.31
N ALA A 153 -33.33 13.92 7.58
CA ALA A 153 -32.70 15.16 8.05
C ALA A 153 -31.18 15.11 7.84
N PHE A 154 -30.55 13.99 8.20
CA PHE A 154 -29.13 13.75 7.98
C PHE A 154 -28.76 13.92 6.50
N TRP A 155 -29.49 13.26 5.58
CA TRP A 155 -29.16 13.36 4.16
C TRP A 155 -29.40 14.76 3.58
N LYS A 156 -30.42 15.47 4.05
CA LYS A 156 -30.64 16.87 3.67
C LYS A 156 -29.44 17.75 4.07
N ASP A 157 -28.92 17.56 5.29
CA ASP A 157 -27.76 18.30 5.77
C ASP A 157 -26.49 17.94 4.98
N VAL A 158 -26.29 16.64 4.68
CA VAL A 158 -25.16 16.17 3.87
C VAL A 158 -25.23 16.71 2.44
N GLU A 159 -26.41 16.74 1.81
CA GLU A 159 -26.60 17.32 0.46
C GLU A 159 -26.28 18.83 0.45
N GLN A 160 -26.62 19.53 1.54
CA GLN A 160 -26.32 20.95 1.71
C GLN A 160 -24.84 21.24 2.05
N ALA A 161 -24.14 20.33 2.72
CA ALA A 161 -22.71 20.49 3.03
C ALA A 161 -21.81 20.00 1.89
N GLY A 162 -22.18 18.89 1.26
CA GLY A 162 -21.34 18.09 0.37
C GLY A 162 -20.54 17.02 1.12
N THR A 163 -19.87 16.16 0.35
CA THR A 163 -19.04 15.05 0.87
C THR A 163 -17.57 15.14 0.44
N PRO A 164 -16.65 14.47 1.16
CA PRO A 164 -16.85 13.80 2.46
C PRO A 164 -17.13 14.81 3.58
N LEU A 165 -17.69 14.33 4.70
CA LEU A 165 -17.78 15.16 5.91
C LEU A 165 -16.38 15.36 6.50
N VAL A 166 -16.11 16.59 6.96
CA VAL A 166 -14.87 16.96 7.61
C VAL A 166 -15.19 17.49 9.00
N GLU A 167 -14.69 16.82 10.02
CA GLU A 167 -14.85 17.19 11.43
C GLU A 167 -13.45 17.42 12.07
N PRO A 168 -13.35 18.29 13.09
CA PRO A 168 -12.10 18.45 13.83
C PRO A 168 -11.70 17.15 14.53
N GLY A 169 -10.42 16.79 14.44
CA GLY A 169 -9.83 15.67 15.17
C GLY A 169 -8.79 16.14 16.20
N PRO A 170 -8.31 15.23 17.07
CA PRO A 170 -7.21 15.54 17.99
C PRO A 170 -5.87 15.75 17.26
N ASP A 171 -4.91 16.38 17.94
CA ASP A 171 -3.49 16.43 17.54
C ASP A 171 -3.21 16.95 16.12
N GLY A 172 -3.94 17.99 15.69
CA GLY A 172 -3.76 18.58 14.36
C GLY A 172 -4.25 17.68 13.22
N LYS A 173 -5.15 16.74 13.52
CA LYS A 173 -5.80 15.87 12.54
C LYS A 173 -7.24 16.32 12.30
N ALA A 174 -7.83 15.80 11.23
CA ALA A 174 -9.24 15.91 10.92
C ALA A 174 -9.85 14.51 10.80
N ILE A 175 -11.14 14.41 11.11
CA ILE A 175 -11.93 13.22 10.86
C ILE A 175 -12.58 13.40 9.49
N LEU A 176 -12.18 12.57 8.53
CA LEU A 176 -12.71 12.55 7.17
C LEU A 176 -13.67 11.37 7.02
N THR A 177 -14.96 11.66 6.83
CA THR A 177 -16.02 10.64 6.77
C THR A 177 -16.64 10.59 5.38
N PHE A 178 -16.36 9.49 4.69
CA PHE A 178 -16.93 9.17 3.38
C PHE A 178 -18.34 8.64 3.57
N LEU A 179 -19.24 9.02 2.67
CA LEU A 179 -20.66 8.67 2.72
C LEU A 179 -21.14 8.16 1.37
N TYR A 180 -22.10 7.23 1.40
CA TYR A 180 -22.83 6.82 0.21
C TYR A 180 -24.27 6.45 0.56
N ARG A 181 -25.21 6.84 -0.31
CA ARG A 181 -26.64 6.54 -0.17
C ARG A 181 -27.10 5.59 -1.27
N GLY A 182 -27.90 4.58 -0.91
CA GLY A 182 -28.67 3.80 -1.89
C GLY A 182 -27.95 2.61 -2.54
N ALA A 183 -26.75 2.23 -2.08
CA ALA A 183 -26.16 0.94 -2.44
C ALA A 183 -26.94 -0.19 -1.75
N ARG A 184 -27.12 -1.30 -2.47
CA ARG A 184 -27.90 -2.46 -2.01
C ARG A 184 -27.06 -3.43 -1.20
N LYS A 185 -25.81 -3.64 -1.62
CA LYS A 185 -24.96 -4.74 -1.13
C LYS A 185 -23.73 -4.29 -0.37
N ASN A 186 -22.89 -3.45 -0.97
CA ASN A 186 -21.64 -2.99 -0.40
C ASN A 186 -21.21 -1.67 -1.06
N VAL A 187 -20.25 -0.98 -0.46
CA VAL A 187 -19.56 0.15 -1.08
C VAL A 187 -18.08 0.06 -0.76
N ARG A 188 -17.21 0.23 -1.76
CA ARG A 188 -15.76 0.35 -1.58
C ARG A 188 -15.29 1.77 -1.86
N ILE A 189 -14.29 2.23 -1.14
CA ILE A 189 -13.59 3.49 -1.41
C ILE A 189 -12.35 3.13 -2.23
N PHE A 190 -12.20 3.71 -3.41
CA PHE A 190 -11.04 3.53 -4.27
C PHE A 190 -10.13 4.76 -4.17
N GLY A 191 -8.86 4.55 -3.83
CA GLY A 191 -7.90 5.62 -3.53
C GLY A 191 -7.65 5.77 -2.04
N ALA A 192 -6.95 6.84 -1.66
CA ALA A 192 -6.61 7.16 -0.27
C ALA A 192 -7.88 7.50 0.55
N PRO A 193 -7.85 7.48 1.91
CA PRO A 193 -6.69 7.44 2.80
C PRO A 193 -6.07 6.05 3.03
N SER A 194 -6.66 4.99 2.50
CA SER A 194 -6.10 3.64 2.57
C SER A 194 -5.48 3.20 1.25
N GLY A 195 -4.60 2.20 1.30
CA GLY A 195 -4.05 1.55 0.11
C GLY A 195 -4.89 0.39 -0.45
N ASP A 196 -5.97 -0.03 0.23
CA ASP A 196 -6.55 -1.39 0.10
C ASP A 196 -8.03 -1.45 -0.32
N HIS A 197 -8.53 -0.44 -1.03
CA HIS A 197 -9.92 -0.35 -1.51
C HIS A 197 -10.97 -0.64 -0.42
N ASP A 198 -10.92 0.18 0.62
CA ASP A 198 -11.61 -0.03 1.89
C ASP A 198 -13.13 -0.19 1.76
N GLU A 199 -13.68 -1.17 2.47
CA GLU A 199 -15.13 -1.39 2.56
C GLU A 199 -15.80 -0.41 3.52
N MET A 200 -16.92 0.17 3.09
CA MET A 200 -17.75 1.02 3.94
C MET A 200 -18.71 0.18 4.77
N LEU A 201 -18.99 0.65 5.98
CA LEU A 201 -19.97 0.03 6.87
C LEU A 201 -21.35 0.58 6.57
N ARG A 202 -22.37 -0.27 6.61
CA ARG A 202 -23.77 0.16 6.59
C ARG A 202 -24.25 0.38 8.01
N LEU A 203 -24.80 1.56 8.29
CA LEU A 203 -25.53 1.78 9.54
C LEU A 203 -26.80 0.91 9.54
N ALA A 204 -26.90 0.00 10.51
CA ALA A 204 -27.92 -1.04 10.53
C ALA A 204 -29.34 -0.46 10.43
N GLY A 205 -30.19 -1.05 9.58
CA GLY A 205 -31.56 -0.60 9.37
C GLY A 205 -31.72 0.67 8.53
N THR A 206 -30.63 1.24 8.00
CA THR A 206 -30.66 2.51 7.25
C THR A 206 -30.11 2.39 5.82
N ASP A 207 -30.15 3.48 5.07
CA ASP A 207 -29.55 3.63 3.73
C ASP A 207 -28.16 4.29 3.75
N VAL A 208 -27.57 4.47 4.95
CA VAL A 208 -26.29 5.16 5.16
C VAL A 208 -25.13 4.19 5.16
N TRP A 209 -24.28 4.32 4.15
CA TRP A 209 -22.96 3.72 4.13
C TRP A 209 -21.93 4.77 4.53
N TYR A 210 -21.02 4.42 5.44
CA TYR A 210 -19.99 5.34 5.90
C TYR A 210 -18.65 4.64 6.17
N ARG A 211 -17.58 5.43 6.11
CA ARG A 211 -16.28 5.08 6.71
C ARG A 211 -15.54 6.35 7.09
N SER A 212 -15.00 6.37 8.30
CA SER A 212 -14.29 7.53 8.86
C SER A 212 -12.82 7.23 9.04
N TYR A 213 -11.98 8.22 8.76
CA TYR A 213 -10.54 8.15 8.94
C TYR A 213 -10.06 9.35 9.74
N LEU A 214 -9.07 9.14 10.59
CA LEU A 214 -8.32 10.23 11.21
C LEU A 214 -7.11 10.55 10.33
N VAL A 215 -7.11 11.71 9.68
CA VAL A 215 -6.11 12.12 8.70
C VAL A 215 -5.42 13.43 9.11
N PRO A 216 -4.17 13.71 8.70
CA PRO A 216 -3.55 15.01 8.94
C PRO A 216 -4.42 16.17 8.43
N ALA A 217 -4.48 17.30 9.15
CA ALA A 217 -5.34 18.43 8.77
C ALA A 217 -4.95 19.11 7.44
N ASP A 218 -3.74 18.80 6.93
CA ASP A 218 -3.21 19.26 5.65
C ASP A 218 -3.44 18.26 4.50
N THR A 219 -4.35 17.30 4.70
CA THR A 219 -4.63 16.25 3.72
C THR A 219 -5.17 16.77 2.38
N ARG A 220 -4.63 16.23 1.29
CA ARG A 220 -5.15 16.38 -0.07
C ARG A 220 -5.17 15.01 -0.79
N LEU A 221 -6.31 14.65 -1.37
CA LEU A 221 -6.48 13.39 -2.08
C LEU A 221 -7.61 13.46 -3.12
N SER A 222 -7.62 12.49 -4.02
CA SER A 222 -8.74 12.09 -4.87
C SER A 222 -9.22 10.69 -4.50
N TYR A 223 -10.48 10.41 -4.80
CA TYR A 223 -11.09 9.12 -4.55
C TYR A 223 -12.27 8.85 -5.50
N LYS A 224 -12.67 7.58 -5.54
CA LYS A 224 -13.95 7.13 -6.11
C LYS A 224 -14.70 6.26 -5.11
N LEU A 225 -16.01 6.18 -5.26
CA LEU A 225 -16.86 5.24 -4.55
C LEU A 225 -17.31 4.16 -5.53
N ALA A 226 -17.22 2.90 -5.13
CA ALA A 226 -17.61 1.74 -5.92
C ALA A 226 -18.76 1.04 -5.19
N PRO A 227 -20.03 1.41 -5.46
CA PRO A 227 -21.17 0.72 -4.89
C PRO A 227 -21.42 -0.62 -5.59
N ASP A 228 -22.09 -1.52 -4.88
CA ASP A 228 -22.63 -2.77 -5.39
C ASP A 228 -21.60 -3.60 -6.18
N VAL A 229 -20.37 -3.66 -5.66
CA VAL A 229 -19.28 -4.42 -6.27
C VAL A 229 -19.67 -5.91 -6.29
N PRO A 230 -19.58 -6.58 -7.45
CA PRO A 230 -19.88 -7.99 -7.55
C PRO A 230 -18.81 -8.84 -6.85
N ASP A 231 -19.25 -9.91 -6.18
CA ASP A 231 -18.32 -10.89 -5.61
C ASP A 231 -17.94 -11.87 -6.71
N LEU A 232 -16.71 -11.73 -7.22
CA LEU A 232 -16.20 -12.63 -8.25
C LEU A 232 -15.41 -13.78 -7.62
N PRO A 233 -15.71 -15.05 -7.96
CA PRO A 233 -14.89 -16.21 -7.60
C PRO A 233 -13.61 -16.29 -8.47
N GLY A 234 -12.84 -15.19 -8.51
CA GLY A 234 -11.65 -15.05 -9.35
C GLY A 234 -10.37 -14.75 -8.56
N SER A 235 -9.30 -14.45 -9.27
CA SER A 235 -8.04 -13.94 -8.73
C SER A 235 -8.22 -12.58 -8.03
N ALA A 236 -7.23 -12.18 -7.21
CA ALA A 236 -7.21 -10.85 -6.61
C ALA A 236 -7.27 -9.73 -7.66
N ARG A 237 -6.64 -9.95 -8.82
CA ARG A 237 -6.69 -9.02 -9.96
C ARG A 237 -8.10 -8.88 -10.53
N GLU A 238 -8.81 -9.98 -10.72
CA GLU A 238 -10.19 -9.95 -11.22
C GLU A 238 -11.13 -9.26 -10.22
N ARG A 239 -10.98 -9.54 -8.92
CA ARG A 239 -11.72 -8.81 -7.87
C ARG A 239 -11.42 -7.31 -7.86
N ARG A 240 -10.15 -6.92 -8.06
CA ARG A 240 -9.77 -5.50 -8.20
C ARG A 240 -10.41 -4.86 -9.44
N ILE A 241 -10.47 -5.58 -10.55
CA ILE A 241 -11.14 -5.10 -11.78
C ILE A 241 -12.65 -4.93 -11.54
N ALA A 242 -13.29 -5.82 -10.79
CA ALA A 242 -14.70 -5.66 -10.40
C ALA A 242 -14.95 -4.36 -9.63
N ILE A 243 -14.10 -4.01 -8.66
CA ILE A 243 -14.19 -2.73 -7.94
C ILE A 243 -14.10 -1.57 -8.94
N LEU A 244 -13.12 -1.60 -9.85
CA LEU A 244 -12.94 -0.55 -10.85
C LEU A 244 -14.14 -0.41 -11.80
N SER A 245 -14.88 -1.50 -12.06
CA SER A 245 -16.03 -1.49 -12.96
C SER A 245 -17.24 -0.73 -12.43
N THR A 246 -17.34 -0.56 -11.11
CA THR A 246 -18.41 0.25 -10.47
C THR A 246 -17.89 1.54 -9.83
N ALA A 247 -16.57 1.73 -9.77
CA ALA A 247 -15.94 2.93 -9.25
C ALA A 247 -16.35 4.19 -10.02
N GLN A 248 -16.89 5.16 -9.30
CA GLN A 248 -17.44 6.40 -9.84
C GLN A 248 -17.22 7.57 -8.89
N ALA A 249 -17.35 8.78 -9.41
CA ALA A 249 -17.32 9.99 -8.58
C ALA A 249 -18.38 9.91 -7.48
N ASP A 250 -18.01 10.40 -6.29
CA ASP A 250 -18.95 10.64 -5.21
C ASP A 250 -20.04 11.63 -5.68
N PRO A 251 -21.33 11.24 -5.66
CA PRO A 251 -22.41 12.09 -6.15
C PRO A 251 -22.59 13.41 -5.39
N LEU A 252 -22.18 13.47 -4.12
CA LEU A 252 -22.36 14.63 -3.25
C LEU A 252 -21.08 15.45 -3.07
N ASN A 253 -19.97 15.03 -3.69
CA ASN A 253 -18.73 15.79 -3.66
C ASN A 253 -18.83 17.02 -4.57
N ARG A 254 -18.39 18.17 -4.06
CA ARG A 254 -18.47 19.47 -4.74
C ARG A 254 -17.23 19.82 -5.56
N HIS A 255 -16.25 18.92 -5.60
CA HIS A 255 -14.95 19.16 -6.21
C HIS A 255 -14.59 18.02 -7.18
N PRO A 256 -15.37 17.84 -8.26
CA PRO A 256 -15.10 16.82 -9.26
C PRO A 256 -13.80 17.10 -10.01
N TRP A 257 -13.12 16.03 -10.43
CA TRP A 257 -11.91 16.13 -11.24
C TRP A 257 -11.73 14.94 -12.21
N PRO A 258 -11.48 15.19 -13.51
CA PRO A 258 -11.60 16.47 -14.18
C PRO A 258 -13.08 16.91 -14.25
N ALA A 259 -13.34 18.22 -14.24
CA ALA A 259 -14.70 18.76 -14.15
C ALA A 259 -15.53 18.50 -15.43
N ASP A 260 -14.84 18.36 -16.57
CA ASP A 260 -15.37 18.14 -17.92
C ASP A 260 -15.37 16.66 -18.34
N ALA A 261 -15.17 15.73 -17.40
CA ALA A 261 -15.29 14.29 -17.67
C ALA A 261 -16.65 13.95 -18.32
N ILE A 262 -16.62 13.06 -19.32
CA ILE A 262 -17.80 12.67 -20.10
C ILE A 262 -18.90 12.03 -19.24
N ASP A 263 -18.53 11.36 -18.15
CA ASP A 263 -19.45 10.70 -17.24
C ASP A 263 -18.89 10.63 -15.81
N ARG A 264 -19.72 10.13 -14.90
CA ARG A 264 -19.35 9.93 -13.49
C ARG A 264 -18.26 8.87 -13.27
N PHE A 265 -18.07 7.93 -14.21
CA PHE A 265 -17.08 6.86 -14.09
C PHE A 265 -15.69 7.34 -14.49
N SER A 266 -15.63 8.31 -15.39
CA SER A 266 -14.42 8.97 -15.87
C SER A 266 -13.98 10.13 -14.97
N ARG A 267 -14.67 10.32 -13.83
CA ARG A 267 -14.49 11.42 -12.89
C ARG A 267 -14.12 10.90 -11.50
N GLU A 268 -13.25 11.62 -10.83
CA GLU A 268 -12.87 11.44 -9.42
C GLU A 268 -13.50 12.55 -8.57
N ALA A 269 -13.71 12.25 -7.29
CA ALA A 269 -14.00 13.25 -6.27
C ALA A 269 -12.69 13.69 -5.62
N THR A 270 -12.56 14.96 -5.26
CA THR A 270 -11.35 15.48 -4.63
C THR A 270 -11.63 16.11 -3.28
N VAL A 271 -10.62 16.06 -2.41
CA VAL A 271 -10.60 16.65 -1.08
C VAL A 271 -9.30 17.41 -0.92
N ALA A 272 -9.41 18.66 -0.47
CA ALA A 272 -8.29 19.42 0.07
C ALA A 272 -8.77 20.00 1.40
N LEU A 273 -8.18 19.54 2.50
CA LEU A 273 -8.52 20.06 3.82
C LEU A 273 -8.01 21.50 3.97
N PRO A 274 -8.58 22.29 4.91
CA PRO A 274 -8.25 23.71 5.03
C PRO A 274 -6.76 24.03 5.21
N ALA A 275 -5.98 23.15 5.85
CA ALA A 275 -4.55 23.35 6.04
C ALA A 275 -3.69 22.73 4.92
N ALA A 276 -4.31 22.14 3.88
CA ALA A 276 -3.57 21.52 2.80
C ALA A 276 -2.72 22.56 2.06
N PRO A 277 -1.44 22.27 1.75
CA PRO A 277 -0.57 23.22 1.08
C PRO A 277 -1.19 23.70 -0.24
N ALA A 278 -1.05 25.00 -0.48
CA ALA A 278 -1.48 25.59 -1.74
C ALA A 278 -0.67 25.01 -2.90
N GLN A 279 -1.32 24.83 -4.05
CA GLN A 279 -0.68 24.45 -5.30
C GLN A 279 -0.86 25.60 -6.30
N PRO A 280 -0.17 26.74 -6.10
CA PRO A 280 -0.45 27.99 -6.81
C PRO A 280 -0.11 27.92 -8.31
N TRP A 281 0.77 27.00 -8.69
CA TRP A 281 1.31 26.88 -10.05
C TRP A 281 0.46 26.03 -10.99
N LEU A 282 -0.78 25.70 -10.62
CA LEU A 282 -1.65 24.89 -11.49
C LEU A 282 -2.39 25.72 -12.54
N ASP A 283 -2.50 27.03 -12.30
CA ASP A 283 -3.04 27.97 -13.26
C ASP A 283 -1.95 28.96 -13.70
N ALA A 284 -1.80 29.08 -15.02
CA ALA A 284 -0.95 30.08 -15.64
C ALA A 284 -1.55 31.50 -15.51
N GLY A 285 -2.85 31.64 -15.22
CA GLY A 285 -3.53 32.92 -15.15
C GLY A 285 -3.39 33.69 -16.46
N LYS A 286 -2.66 34.81 -16.44
CA LYS A 286 -2.33 35.64 -17.61
C LYS A 286 -0.90 35.44 -18.13
N ALA A 287 -0.17 34.43 -17.64
CA ALA A 287 1.18 34.14 -18.12
C ALA A 287 1.15 33.82 -19.62
N PRO A 288 2.15 34.29 -20.40
CA PRO A 288 2.29 33.87 -21.79
C PRO A 288 2.41 32.35 -21.89
N ALA A 289 1.70 31.75 -22.85
CA ALA A 289 1.73 30.32 -23.05
C ALA A 289 2.95 29.89 -23.88
N GLY A 290 3.62 28.83 -23.44
CA GLY A 290 4.67 28.19 -24.23
C GLY A 290 4.12 27.45 -25.45
N LYS A 291 5.02 27.05 -26.35
CA LYS A 291 4.66 26.31 -27.56
C LYS A 291 4.81 24.81 -27.33
N VAL A 292 3.74 24.06 -27.55
CA VAL A 292 3.70 22.60 -27.48
C VAL A 292 3.71 22.02 -28.90
N THR A 293 4.59 21.06 -29.17
CA THR A 293 4.66 20.35 -30.46
C THR A 293 4.78 18.85 -30.24
N ASP A 294 3.88 18.10 -30.86
CA ASP A 294 3.92 16.64 -30.85
C ASP A 294 4.93 16.09 -31.85
N GLY A 295 5.47 14.92 -31.53
CA GLY A 295 6.38 14.17 -32.38
C GLY A 295 6.45 12.71 -31.94
N SER A 296 7.28 11.94 -32.64
CA SER A 296 7.52 10.54 -32.30
C SER A 296 8.98 10.18 -32.50
N ILE A 297 9.40 9.13 -31.80
CA ILE A 297 10.72 8.55 -31.93
C ILE A 297 10.59 7.04 -32.05
N ALA A 298 11.23 6.49 -33.08
CA ALA A 298 11.45 5.06 -33.23
C ALA A 298 12.77 4.70 -32.54
N SER A 299 12.75 3.68 -31.70
CA SER A 299 13.93 3.15 -31.03
C SER A 299 14.26 1.76 -31.57
N PRO A 300 15.35 1.60 -32.33
CA PRO A 300 15.86 0.29 -32.71
C PRO A 300 16.20 -0.57 -31.48
N ARG A 301 16.71 0.04 -30.40
CA ARG A 301 17.08 -0.66 -29.17
C ARG A 301 15.89 -1.25 -28.43
N LEU A 302 14.78 -0.50 -28.37
CA LEU A 302 13.57 -0.95 -27.70
C LEU A 302 12.62 -1.71 -28.64
N GLY A 303 12.89 -1.69 -29.95
CA GLY A 303 12.05 -2.33 -30.97
C GLY A 303 10.65 -1.72 -31.05
N ASN A 304 10.49 -0.45 -30.64
CA ASN A 304 9.19 0.23 -30.63
C ASN A 304 9.31 1.71 -31.01
N SER A 305 8.16 2.32 -31.28
CA SER A 305 8.02 3.76 -31.43
C SER A 305 7.16 4.31 -30.31
N ARG A 306 7.45 5.53 -29.86
CA ARG A 306 6.63 6.22 -28.86
C ARG A 306 6.40 7.67 -29.23
N GLN A 307 5.29 8.20 -28.76
CA GLN A 307 4.99 9.62 -28.85
C GLN A 307 5.85 10.39 -27.85
N ILE A 308 6.31 11.55 -28.29
CA ILE A 308 6.93 12.56 -27.45
C ILE A 308 6.24 13.90 -27.70
N THR A 309 6.11 14.71 -26.67
CA THR A 309 5.63 16.08 -26.83
C THR A 309 6.70 17.03 -26.30
N ILE A 310 7.06 18.03 -27.10
CA ILE A 310 8.07 19.04 -26.76
C ILE A 310 7.36 20.35 -26.42
N TYR A 311 7.52 20.79 -25.18
CA TYR A 311 7.15 22.13 -24.72
C TYR A 311 8.38 23.04 -24.77
N ARG A 312 8.24 24.20 -25.41
CA ARG A 312 9.22 25.28 -25.41
C ARG A 312 8.62 26.49 -24.68
N PRO A 313 9.33 27.09 -23.71
CA PRO A 313 8.78 28.21 -22.95
C PRO A 313 8.56 29.44 -23.84
N PRO A 314 7.73 30.41 -23.42
CA PRO A 314 7.58 31.67 -24.13
C PRO A 314 8.93 32.38 -24.32
N GLY A 315 9.20 32.85 -25.55
CA GLY A 315 10.47 33.52 -25.86
C GLY A 315 11.69 32.61 -25.72
N PHE A 316 11.54 31.31 -26.01
CA PHE A 316 12.63 30.34 -25.96
C PHE A 316 13.79 30.71 -26.89
N GLU A 317 14.98 30.85 -26.29
CA GLU A 317 16.25 31.11 -26.97
C GLU A 317 17.23 29.97 -26.65
N PRO A 318 17.66 29.16 -27.63
CA PRO A 318 18.41 27.92 -27.37
C PRO A 318 19.81 28.16 -26.77
N ASP A 319 20.45 29.29 -27.09
CA ASP A 319 21.79 29.63 -26.64
C ASP A 319 21.84 30.17 -25.19
N ARG A 320 20.69 30.33 -24.52
CA ARG A 320 20.68 30.78 -23.12
C ARG A 320 21.34 29.75 -22.21
N PRO A 321 22.37 30.13 -21.42
CA PRO A 321 23.08 29.20 -20.55
C PRO A 321 22.24 28.75 -19.35
N ASP A 322 21.17 29.48 -19.03
CA ASP A 322 20.26 29.14 -17.93
C ASP A 322 19.04 28.29 -18.37
N ASN A 323 18.99 27.80 -19.60
CA ASN A 323 17.94 26.86 -20.01
C ASN A 323 18.01 25.56 -19.18
N LEU A 324 16.85 25.06 -18.78
CA LEU A 324 16.68 23.71 -18.22
C LEU A 324 16.09 22.78 -19.27
N LEU A 325 16.49 21.51 -19.22
CA LEU A 325 15.89 20.45 -20.01
C LEU A 325 15.25 19.41 -19.08
N LEU A 326 13.92 19.28 -19.15
CA LEU A 326 13.13 18.41 -18.30
C LEU A 326 12.54 17.26 -19.12
N PHE A 327 12.85 16.02 -18.79
CA PHE A 327 12.16 14.84 -19.30
C PHE A 327 11.14 14.36 -18.28
N VAL A 328 9.89 14.20 -18.71
CA VAL A 328 8.77 13.79 -17.85
C VAL A 328 8.19 12.47 -18.35
N PHE A 329 8.25 11.43 -17.53
CA PHE A 329 7.63 10.14 -17.82
C PHE A 329 6.11 10.19 -17.65
N ASP A 330 5.41 9.22 -18.23
CA ASP A 330 3.94 9.22 -18.30
C ASP A 330 3.39 10.51 -18.93
N GLY A 331 4.03 10.94 -20.02
CA GLY A 331 3.84 12.25 -20.66
C GLY A 331 2.39 12.71 -20.81
N PRO A 332 1.46 11.90 -21.35
CA PRO A 332 0.05 12.28 -21.48
C PRO A 332 -0.62 12.65 -20.14
N GLU A 333 -0.30 11.94 -19.07
CA GLU A 333 -0.84 12.20 -17.73
C GLU A 333 -0.26 13.49 -17.14
N TYR A 334 1.03 13.76 -17.38
CA TYR A 334 1.67 14.99 -16.92
C TYR A 334 1.26 16.25 -17.69
N GLN A 335 0.76 16.08 -18.92
CA GLN A 335 0.16 17.17 -19.70
C GLN A 335 -1.28 17.48 -19.28
N SER A 336 -2.04 16.45 -18.88
CA SER A 336 -3.47 16.59 -18.55
C SER A 336 -3.73 16.74 -17.05
N LYS A 337 -3.32 15.75 -16.24
CA LYS A 337 -3.61 15.69 -14.80
C LYS A 337 -2.69 16.57 -13.94
N VAL A 338 -1.43 16.73 -14.33
CA VAL A 338 -0.44 17.59 -13.65
C VAL A 338 -0.35 19.02 -14.21
N PRO A 339 -1.25 19.36 -15.13
CA PRO A 339 -1.00 20.31 -16.25
C PRO A 339 0.39 20.97 -16.30
N THR A 340 1.44 20.18 -16.55
CA THR A 340 2.84 20.63 -16.47
C THR A 340 3.15 21.81 -17.41
N PRO A 341 2.67 21.88 -18.67
CA PRO A 341 2.92 23.05 -19.52
C PRO A 341 2.45 24.38 -18.89
N ARG A 342 1.23 24.40 -18.34
CA ARG A 342 0.67 25.59 -17.65
C ARG A 342 1.45 25.91 -16.37
N MET A 343 1.90 24.87 -15.67
CA MET A 343 2.74 25.04 -14.49
C MET A 343 4.09 25.69 -14.84
N LEU A 344 4.73 25.25 -15.92
CA LEU A 344 5.96 25.87 -16.40
C LEU A 344 5.72 27.31 -16.85
N ASP A 345 4.63 27.60 -17.56
CA ASP A 345 4.25 28.97 -17.93
C ASP A 345 4.16 29.87 -16.69
N ALA A 346 3.45 29.41 -15.64
CA ALA A 346 3.27 30.15 -14.39
C ALA A 346 4.61 30.39 -13.65
N LEU A 347 5.41 29.33 -13.48
CA LEU A 347 6.69 29.38 -12.77
C LEU A 347 7.72 30.27 -13.49
N ILE A 348 7.77 30.19 -14.83
CA ILE A 348 8.70 30.97 -15.65
C ILE A 348 8.26 32.43 -15.71
N ALA A 349 6.97 32.70 -15.90
CA ALA A 349 6.46 34.07 -15.92
C ALA A 349 6.62 34.77 -14.56
N ALA A 350 6.53 34.03 -13.46
CA ALA A 350 6.81 34.54 -12.11
C ALA A 350 8.32 34.73 -11.83
N GLY A 351 9.20 34.30 -12.74
CA GLY A 351 10.65 34.44 -12.59
C GLY A 351 11.27 33.51 -11.53
N VAL A 352 10.48 32.60 -10.94
CA VAL A 352 10.94 31.68 -9.88
C VAL A 352 11.61 30.42 -10.45
N LEU A 353 11.39 30.12 -11.73
CA LEU A 353 12.07 29.04 -12.45
C LEU A 353 12.76 29.58 -13.72
N PRO A 354 13.99 29.15 -14.05
CA PRO A 354 14.61 29.45 -15.34
C PRO A 354 13.77 28.93 -16.52
N PRO A 355 13.97 29.46 -17.75
CA PRO A 355 13.32 28.91 -18.93
C PRO A 355 13.57 27.40 -19.04
N THR A 356 12.50 26.64 -19.16
CA THR A 356 12.54 25.17 -19.10
C THR A 356 11.89 24.58 -20.34
N VAL A 357 12.68 23.87 -21.14
CA VAL A 357 12.15 23.02 -22.21
C VAL A 357 11.76 21.68 -21.59
N ALA A 358 10.55 21.21 -21.87
CA ALA A 358 10.05 19.95 -21.32
C ALA A 358 9.72 18.95 -22.42
N ILE A 359 10.10 17.69 -22.21
CA ILE A 359 9.88 16.56 -23.09
C ILE A 359 9.00 15.55 -22.37
N PHE A 360 7.75 15.45 -22.79
CA PHE A 360 6.79 14.49 -22.26
C PHE A 360 6.94 13.18 -23.01
N VAL A 361 7.39 12.14 -22.31
CA VAL A 361 7.68 10.83 -22.90
C VAL A 361 6.50 9.90 -22.65
N ALA A 362 5.81 9.50 -23.72
CA ALA A 362 4.73 8.52 -23.62
C ALA A 362 5.29 7.10 -23.48
N ASN A 363 4.48 6.21 -22.89
CA ASN A 363 4.72 4.77 -22.97
C ASN A 363 4.36 4.29 -24.39
N ALA A 364 5.14 3.35 -24.94
CA ALA A 364 4.86 2.81 -26.28
C ALA A 364 3.52 2.07 -26.34
N ASP A 365 3.19 1.35 -25.26
CA ASP A 365 1.94 0.64 -25.04
C ASP A 365 1.66 0.48 -23.54
N ARG A 366 0.54 -0.15 -23.17
CA ARG A 366 0.12 -0.35 -21.78
C ARG A 366 1.10 -1.21 -20.96
N GLU A 367 1.77 -2.15 -21.60
CA GLU A 367 2.68 -3.13 -20.97
C GLU A 367 4.12 -2.61 -20.91
N ALA A 368 4.49 -1.77 -21.88
CA ALA A 368 5.79 -1.12 -21.98
C ALA A 368 6.13 -0.35 -20.70
N ARG A 369 5.16 0.34 -20.11
CA ARG A 369 5.36 1.06 -18.83
C ARG A 369 5.96 0.16 -17.75
N SER A 370 5.40 -1.02 -17.55
CA SER A 370 5.83 -1.98 -16.52
C SER A 370 7.11 -2.73 -16.91
N ARG A 371 7.44 -2.78 -18.19
CA ARG A 371 8.64 -3.46 -18.71
C ARG A 371 9.87 -2.54 -18.77
N GLU A 372 9.66 -1.26 -19.06
CA GLU A 372 10.72 -0.30 -19.44
C GLU A 372 11.08 0.66 -18.31
N LEU A 373 10.13 1.14 -17.52
CA LEU A 373 10.43 2.10 -16.45
C LEU A 373 11.19 1.46 -15.26
N PRO A 374 10.80 0.27 -14.74
CA PRO A 374 11.44 -0.23 -13.53
C PRO A 374 12.80 -0.89 -13.81
N GLY A 375 13.88 -0.15 -13.54
CA GLY A 375 15.25 -0.69 -13.47
C GLY A 375 15.79 -1.26 -14.79
N ASN A 376 15.22 -0.90 -15.93
CA ASN A 376 15.59 -1.45 -17.23
C ASN A 376 16.76 -0.67 -17.87
N SER A 377 17.89 -1.34 -18.07
CA SER A 377 19.07 -0.73 -18.68
C SER A 377 18.88 -0.31 -20.13
N ALA A 378 18.11 -1.07 -20.93
CA ALA A 378 17.88 -0.73 -22.34
C ALA A 378 17.05 0.55 -22.47
N PHE A 379 16.08 0.75 -21.59
CA PHE A 379 15.32 2.00 -21.55
C PHE A 379 16.19 3.18 -21.09
N ALA A 380 17.04 2.97 -20.08
CA ALA A 380 18.01 3.98 -19.64
C ALA A 380 18.96 4.41 -20.77
N ASP A 381 19.47 3.44 -21.53
CA ASP A 381 20.38 3.68 -22.65
C ASP A 381 19.64 4.35 -23.82
N PHE A 382 18.38 4.00 -24.09
CA PHE A 382 17.52 4.73 -25.05
C PHE A 382 17.39 6.21 -24.68
N MET A 383 17.11 6.51 -23.40
CA MET A 383 16.98 7.90 -22.95
C MET A 383 18.28 8.69 -23.19
N ALA A 384 19.42 8.09 -22.85
CA ALA A 384 20.74 8.73 -22.91
C ALA A 384 21.32 8.86 -24.34
N GLU A 385 21.14 7.84 -25.17
CA GLU A 385 21.86 7.66 -26.44
C GLU A 385 20.99 7.89 -27.67
N GLU A 386 19.66 7.81 -27.56
CA GLU A 386 18.74 8.00 -28.68
C GLU A 386 17.87 9.24 -28.49
N LEU A 387 17.14 9.33 -27.38
CA LEU A 387 16.18 10.42 -27.17
C LEU A 387 16.86 11.76 -26.89
N LEU A 388 17.81 11.82 -25.94
CA LEU A 388 18.48 13.08 -25.58
C LEU A 388 19.18 13.70 -26.81
N PRO A 389 20.01 12.99 -27.59
CA PRO A 389 20.63 13.57 -28.79
C PRO A 389 19.60 14.08 -29.81
N ARG A 390 18.50 13.35 -30.02
CA ARG A 390 17.41 13.78 -30.91
C ARG A 390 16.77 15.09 -30.43
N VAL A 391 16.51 15.21 -29.13
CA VAL A 391 15.93 16.43 -28.55
C VAL A 391 16.89 17.61 -28.68
N LEU A 392 18.19 17.42 -28.41
CA LEU A 392 19.18 18.49 -28.54
C LEU A 392 19.26 18.98 -29.99
N ALA A 393 19.25 18.07 -30.98
CA ALA A 393 19.22 18.43 -32.40
C ALA A 393 17.95 19.20 -32.80
N GLU A 394 16.79 18.83 -32.25
CA GLU A 394 15.50 19.46 -32.57
C GLU A 394 15.25 20.80 -31.84
N THR A 395 15.90 21.01 -30.70
CA THR A 395 15.73 22.23 -29.88
C THR A 395 16.87 23.22 -30.04
N GLY A 396 18.04 22.78 -30.51
CA GLY A 396 19.25 23.59 -30.56
C GLY A 396 19.92 23.79 -29.19
N LEU A 397 19.41 23.18 -28.12
CA LEU A 397 19.97 23.29 -26.79
C LEU A 397 21.40 22.74 -26.73
N LYS A 398 22.27 23.45 -26.00
CA LYS A 398 23.57 22.91 -25.60
C LYS A 398 23.37 22.01 -24.39
N HIS A 399 23.96 20.83 -24.43
CA HIS A 399 23.83 19.85 -23.36
C HIS A 399 24.60 20.27 -22.11
N ASP A 400 23.91 20.23 -20.96
CA ASP A 400 24.52 20.30 -19.63
C ASP A 400 23.78 19.33 -18.69
N ALA A 401 24.50 18.32 -18.19
CA ALA A 401 23.94 17.34 -17.28
C ALA A 401 23.39 17.98 -15.99
N ALA A 402 24.08 19.00 -15.46
CA ALA A 402 23.66 19.70 -14.25
C ALA A 402 22.33 20.45 -14.41
N ARG A 403 21.88 20.67 -15.65
CA ARG A 403 20.62 21.33 -16.02
C ARG A 403 19.62 20.41 -16.73
N THR A 404 19.94 19.11 -16.82
CA THR A 404 19.06 18.10 -17.41
C THR A 404 18.43 17.25 -16.30
N ILE A 405 17.11 17.13 -16.35
CA ILE A 405 16.27 16.59 -15.27
C ILE A 405 15.44 15.44 -15.80
N LEU A 406 15.35 14.36 -15.03
CA LEU A 406 14.34 13.31 -15.21
C LEU A 406 13.29 13.43 -14.12
N ALA A 407 12.02 13.37 -14.48
CA ALA A 407 10.91 13.45 -13.55
C ALA A 407 9.84 12.38 -13.85
N GLY A 408 9.22 11.87 -12.80
CA GLY A 408 8.08 10.99 -12.93
C GLY A 408 7.54 10.51 -11.59
N SER A 409 6.42 9.80 -11.64
CA SER A 409 5.80 9.20 -10.46
C SER A 409 5.81 7.68 -10.49
N SER A 410 5.75 7.02 -9.33
CA SER A 410 5.69 5.55 -9.26
C SER A 410 6.91 4.91 -9.94
N PHE A 411 6.71 4.00 -10.91
CA PHE A 411 7.80 3.49 -11.75
C PHE A 411 8.56 4.58 -12.53
N GLY A 412 7.91 5.68 -12.92
CA GLY A 412 8.60 6.82 -13.53
C GLY A 412 9.53 7.52 -12.53
N GLY A 413 9.15 7.58 -11.25
CA GLY A 413 10.00 8.11 -10.19
C GLY A 413 11.20 7.21 -9.90
N LEU A 414 11.01 5.89 -9.94
CA LEU A 414 12.11 4.92 -9.89
C LEU A 414 13.04 5.09 -11.09
N ALA A 415 12.48 5.14 -12.30
CA ALA A 415 13.23 5.30 -13.55
C ALA A 415 14.06 6.59 -13.54
N ALA A 416 13.49 7.71 -13.09
CA ALA A 416 14.20 8.98 -12.98
C ALA A 416 15.48 8.84 -12.13
N ALA A 417 15.37 8.21 -10.96
CA ALA A 417 16.50 8.00 -10.07
C ALA A 417 17.55 7.04 -10.65
N THR A 418 17.13 5.89 -11.20
CA THR A 418 18.06 4.85 -11.69
C THR A 418 18.72 5.21 -13.02
N ILE A 419 18.02 5.91 -13.92
CA ILE A 419 18.58 6.38 -15.19
C ILE A 419 19.60 7.50 -14.94
N ALA A 420 19.29 8.47 -14.07
CA ALA A 420 20.25 9.51 -13.71
C ALA A 420 21.49 8.92 -13.04
N PHE A 421 21.31 7.92 -12.18
CA PHE A 421 22.41 7.19 -11.56
C PHE A 421 23.29 6.46 -12.60
N ARG A 422 22.69 5.81 -13.60
CA ARG A 422 23.40 5.07 -14.65
C ARG A 422 24.11 6.01 -15.65
N HIS A 423 23.49 7.15 -15.97
CA HIS A 423 23.96 8.10 -16.99
C HIS A 423 24.15 9.51 -16.42
N PRO A 424 25.02 9.71 -15.40
CA PRO A 424 25.14 10.98 -14.68
C PRO A 424 25.74 12.11 -15.55
N ALA A 425 26.49 11.76 -16.60
CA ALA A 425 26.99 12.72 -17.60
C ALA A 425 25.91 13.21 -18.58
N ARG A 426 24.72 12.60 -18.55
CA ARG A 426 23.55 12.98 -19.36
C ARG A 426 22.45 13.59 -18.50
N PHE A 427 22.21 13.05 -17.31
CA PHE A 427 21.15 13.51 -16.43
C PHE A 427 21.70 13.71 -15.02
N GLY A 428 21.90 14.98 -14.63
CA GLY A 428 22.44 15.34 -13.31
C GLY A 428 21.38 15.53 -12.24
N ASN A 429 20.09 15.36 -12.57
CA ASN A 429 18.99 15.64 -11.64
C ASN A 429 17.84 14.64 -11.80
N ALA A 430 17.26 14.22 -10.68
CA ALA A 430 16.09 13.36 -10.67
C ALA A 430 15.02 13.89 -9.70
N ILE A 431 13.79 14.01 -10.17
CA ILE A 431 12.58 14.28 -9.39
C ILE A 431 11.76 12.99 -9.34
N SER A 432 11.70 12.36 -8.17
CA SER A 432 10.99 11.10 -7.94
C SER A 432 9.78 11.34 -7.05
N LEU A 433 8.58 11.19 -7.62
CA LEU A 433 7.32 11.39 -6.90
C LEU A 433 6.69 10.04 -6.56
N SER A 434 6.67 9.67 -5.28
CA SER A 434 6.17 8.35 -4.85
C SER A 434 6.86 7.21 -5.60
N GLY A 435 8.20 7.22 -5.64
CA GLY A 435 8.99 6.25 -6.40
C GLY A 435 8.76 4.82 -5.91
N SER A 436 8.56 3.88 -6.84
CA SER A 436 8.26 2.46 -6.52
C SER A 436 9.48 1.67 -6.05
N PHE A 437 10.19 2.14 -5.02
CA PHE A 437 11.46 1.57 -4.54
C PHE A 437 11.33 0.23 -3.82
N TRP A 438 10.10 -0.23 -3.56
CA TRP A 438 9.77 -1.61 -3.22
C TRP A 438 10.09 -2.61 -4.36
N TRP A 439 10.18 -2.12 -5.60
CA TRP A 439 10.48 -2.95 -6.76
C TRP A 439 11.86 -3.60 -6.65
N HIS A 440 11.96 -4.83 -7.16
CA HIS A 440 13.19 -5.59 -7.28
C HIS A 440 13.23 -6.33 -8.63
N PRO A 441 14.42 -6.63 -9.18
CA PRO A 441 14.56 -7.37 -10.42
C PRO A 441 13.90 -8.76 -10.34
N PRO A 442 13.29 -9.26 -11.43
CA PRO A 442 12.75 -10.63 -11.47
C PRO A 442 13.81 -11.67 -11.08
N GLY A 443 13.43 -12.64 -10.24
CA GLY A 443 14.32 -13.71 -9.79
C GLY A 443 15.30 -13.31 -8.68
N SER A 444 15.22 -12.10 -8.14
CA SER A 444 15.90 -11.76 -6.89
C SER A 444 15.12 -12.30 -5.68
N GLU A 445 15.84 -12.61 -4.60
CA GLU A 445 15.24 -13.09 -3.35
C GLU A 445 14.15 -12.10 -2.88
N PRO A 446 12.91 -12.56 -2.56
CA PRO A 446 11.81 -11.70 -2.10
C PRO A 446 12.18 -10.84 -0.87
N ALA A 447 13.20 -11.27 -0.12
CA ALA A 447 13.82 -10.53 0.99
C ALA A 447 14.84 -9.46 0.55
N SER A 448 14.85 -9.08 -0.74
CA SER A 448 15.60 -7.92 -1.26
C SER A 448 14.70 -6.70 -1.55
N PRO A 449 13.75 -6.29 -0.66
CA PRO A 449 13.13 -4.99 -0.80
C PRO A 449 14.25 -3.92 -0.73
N ASN A 450 13.99 -2.76 -1.34
CA ASN A 450 14.98 -1.67 -1.42
C ASN A 450 16.18 -1.94 -2.33
N HIS A 451 16.00 -2.71 -3.42
CA HIS A 451 17.05 -2.93 -4.43
C HIS A 451 17.73 -1.63 -4.87
N VAL A 452 16.94 -0.58 -5.12
CA VAL A 452 17.47 0.74 -5.52
C VAL A 452 18.31 1.37 -4.41
N ALA A 453 17.86 1.33 -3.15
CA ALA A 453 18.68 1.85 -2.05
C ALA A 453 20.00 1.07 -1.90
N ALA A 454 19.97 -0.26 -2.04
CA ALA A 454 21.17 -1.09 -2.02
C ALA A 454 22.13 -0.76 -3.17
N LEU A 455 21.62 -0.43 -4.37
CA LEU A 455 22.42 0.04 -5.49
C LEU A 455 23.21 1.30 -5.12
N PHE A 456 22.55 2.33 -4.60
CA PHE A 456 23.21 3.58 -4.18
C PHE A 456 24.18 3.37 -3.00
N ALA A 457 23.84 2.49 -2.06
CA ALA A 457 24.68 2.20 -0.91
C ALA A 457 26.02 1.54 -1.30
N ARG A 458 26.00 0.65 -2.31
CA ARG A 458 27.15 -0.20 -2.68
C ARG A 458 27.99 0.38 -3.82
N SER A 459 27.45 1.31 -4.60
CA SER A 459 28.15 1.85 -5.75
C SER A 459 28.95 3.13 -5.44
N PRO A 460 29.97 3.46 -6.26
CA PRO A 460 30.61 4.77 -6.22
C PRO A 460 29.59 5.89 -6.39
N ARG A 461 29.79 6.99 -5.66
CA ARG A 461 28.95 8.17 -5.76
C ARG A 461 29.08 8.80 -7.16
N VAL A 462 27.95 9.26 -7.70
CA VAL A 462 27.87 10.00 -8.97
C VAL A 462 27.31 11.41 -8.75
N PRO A 463 27.61 12.40 -9.61
CA PRO A 463 27.20 13.79 -9.41
C PRO A 463 25.74 14.02 -9.83
N VAL A 464 24.79 13.44 -9.08
CA VAL A 464 23.34 13.59 -9.31
C VAL A 464 22.69 14.23 -8.08
N ARG A 465 21.77 15.16 -8.31
CA ARG A 465 20.93 15.78 -7.28
C ARG A 465 19.52 15.19 -7.32
N PHE A 466 18.90 15.05 -6.16
CA PHE A 466 17.61 14.37 -6.03
C PHE A 466 16.57 15.26 -5.34
N PHE A 467 15.36 15.27 -5.89
CA PHE A 467 14.15 15.55 -5.13
C PHE A 467 13.35 14.26 -5.02
N LEU A 468 13.03 13.85 -3.81
CA LEU A 468 12.23 12.67 -3.52
C LEU A 468 10.97 13.08 -2.75
N SER A 469 9.83 12.48 -3.07
CA SER A 469 8.63 12.61 -2.26
C SER A 469 7.87 11.32 -2.08
N ALA A 470 7.07 11.24 -1.03
CA ALA A 470 6.07 10.19 -0.84
C ALA A 470 4.83 10.76 -0.11
N GLY A 471 3.71 10.07 -0.27
CA GLY A 471 2.47 10.32 0.44
C GLY A 471 2.41 9.54 1.75
N LEU A 472 1.87 10.15 2.80
CA LEU A 472 1.68 9.53 4.11
C LEU A 472 0.72 8.33 4.07
N PHE A 473 -0.17 8.26 3.08
CA PHE A 473 -1.12 7.15 2.88
C PHE A 473 -0.56 6.01 2.01
N GLU A 474 0.73 6.06 1.68
CA GLU A 474 1.42 5.03 0.90
C GLU A 474 2.28 4.11 1.80
N ALA A 475 1.89 3.99 3.07
CA ALA A 475 2.56 3.19 4.08
C ALA A 475 2.35 1.68 3.86
N SER A 476 3.17 0.89 4.55
CA SER A 476 3.07 -0.56 4.55
C SER A 476 1.68 -1.07 4.93
N SER A 477 1.28 -2.21 4.34
CA SER A 477 0.05 -2.92 4.68
C SER A 477 0.33 -4.41 4.92
N PRO A 478 -0.39 -5.10 5.82
CA PRO A 478 -0.25 -6.54 6.03
C PRO A 478 -0.34 -7.38 4.76
N SER A 479 -1.06 -6.88 3.74
CA SER A 479 -1.28 -7.51 2.44
C SER A 479 -0.16 -7.27 1.42
N HIS A 480 0.70 -6.25 1.60
CA HIS A 480 1.63 -5.78 0.57
C HIS A 480 3.08 -5.54 1.05
N GLY A 481 3.39 -5.70 2.33
CA GLY A 481 4.74 -5.47 2.87
C GLY A 481 5.09 -3.98 2.93
N ASP A 482 6.38 -3.64 2.82
CA ASP A 482 6.88 -2.26 2.85
C ASP A 482 6.23 -1.40 1.74
N GLY A 483 5.69 -0.25 2.12
CA GLY A 483 5.03 0.69 1.21
C GLY A 483 6.00 1.62 0.48
N ILE A 484 5.45 2.46 -0.39
CA ILE A 484 6.23 3.49 -1.10
C ILE A 484 6.80 4.50 -0.10
N LEU A 485 6.07 4.80 0.97
CA LEU A 485 6.52 5.74 2.01
C LEU A 485 7.83 5.25 2.65
N GLU A 486 7.85 4.02 3.15
CA GLU A 486 9.00 3.45 3.85
C GLU A 486 10.20 3.30 2.91
N THR A 487 9.97 2.77 1.71
CA THR A 487 11.05 2.54 0.74
C THR A 487 11.63 3.84 0.17
N SER A 488 10.81 4.90 0.04
CA SER A 488 11.30 6.25 -0.32
C SER A 488 12.11 6.90 0.79
N ARG A 489 11.65 6.78 2.05
CA ARG A 489 12.40 7.27 3.23
C ARG A 489 13.73 6.55 3.38
N HIS A 490 13.75 5.24 3.16
CA HIS A 490 14.97 4.44 3.22
C HIS A 490 15.97 4.84 2.13
N LEU A 491 15.52 5.04 0.88
CA LEU A 491 16.40 5.56 -0.17
C LEU A 491 16.95 6.95 0.19
N ARG A 492 16.11 7.84 0.73
CA ARG A 492 16.54 9.16 1.24
C ARG A 492 17.65 9.03 2.28
N ASP A 493 17.49 8.13 3.26
CA ASP A 493 18.50 7.93 4.31
C ASP A 493 19.83 7.43 3.72
N VAL A 494 19.77 6.52 2.74
CA VAL A 494 20.96 6.06 2.02
C VAL A 494 21.62 7.19 1.24
N LEU A 495 20.85 7.99 0.50
CA LEU A 495 21.39 9.12 -0.27
C LEU A 495 22.08 10.15 0.63
N VAL A 496 21.48 10.47 1.79
CA VAL A 496 22.07 11.35 2.80
C VAL A 496 23.37 10.76 3.35
N ALA A 497 23.37 9.48 3.73
CA ALA A 497 24.56 8.80 4.25
C ALA A 497 25.69 8.68 3.21
N ARG A 498 25.34 8.68 1.92
CA ARG A 498 26.28 8.69 0.79
C ARG A 498 26.60 10.11 0.30
N GLU A 499 26.20 11.14 1.06
CA GLU A 499 26.48 12.56 0.83
C GLU A 499 25.94 13.12 -0.50
N TYR A 500 24.87 12.55 -1.04
CA TYR A 500 24.17 13.14 -2.18
C TYR A 500 23.45 14.42 -1.77
N ASP A 501 23.31 15.35 -2.72
CA ASP A 501 22.39 16.48 -2.58
C ASP A 501 20.96 15.96 -2.80
N VAL A 502 20.21 15.82 -1.72
CA VAL A 502 18.86 15.28 -1.73
C VAL A 502 17.92 16.16 -0.90
N THR A 503 16.82 16.57 -1.52
CA THR A 503 15.66 17.13 -0.82
C THR A 503 14.57 16.06 -0.75
N TYR A 504 13.98 15.88 0.43
CA TYR A 504 12.87 14.94 0.64
C TYR A 504 11.66 15.64 1.26
N ARG A 505 10.45 15.31 0.79
CA ARG A 505 9.20 15.82 1.35
C ARG A 505 8.12 14.74 1.43
N ASP A 506 7.47 14.69 2.59
CA ASP A 506 6.21 13.94 2.76
C ASP A 506 5.03 14.84 2.43
N TYR A 507 3.97 14.25 1.87
CA TYR A 507 2.68 14.92 1.65
C TYR A 507 1.57 14.13 2.33
N ALA A 508 0.64 14.82 2.99
CA ALA A 508 -0.58 14.21 3.51
C ALA A 508 -1.53 13.82 2.37
N GLY A 509 -1.21 12.73 1.69
CA GLY A 509 -1.92 12.23 0.53
C GLY A 509 -1.46 10.82 0.18
N GLY A 510 -2.04 10.25 -0.88
CA GLY A 510 -1.72 8.90 -1.35
C GLY A 510 -0.97 8.88 -2.69
N HIS A 511 -1.07 7.75 -3.39
CA HIS A 511 -0.47 7.51 -4.70
C HIS A 511 -1.26 8.21 -5.83
N ASP A 512 -1.19 9.54 -5.86
CA ASP A 512 -2.22 10.37 -6.48
C ASP A 512 -1.68 11.59 -7.24
N TYR A 513 -2.19 11.79 -8.45
CA TYR A 513 -1.86 12.93 -9.32
C TYR A 513 -2.22 14.30 -8.71
N ILE A 514 -3.26 14.39 -7.87
CA ILE A 514 -3.60 15.66 -7.21
C ILE A 514 -2.52 16.08 -6.21
N VAL A 515 -1.74 15.13 -5.69
CA VAL A 515 -0.59 15.36 -4.83
C VAL A 515 0.63 15.66 -5.71
N TRP A 516 0.91 14.79 -6.69
CA TRP A 516 2.08 14.90 -7.55
C TRP A 516 2.15 16.21 -8.35
N ARG A 517 1.00 16.81 -8.69
CA ARG A 517 1.01 18.11 -9.36
C ARG A 517 1.57 19.25 -8.51
N GLY A 518 1.38 19.21 -7.20
CA GLY A 518 2.08 20.13 -6.29
C GLY A 518 3.54 19.73 -6.13
N ALA A 519 3.79 18.44 -5.92
CA ALA A 519 5.13 17.93 -5.63
C ALA A 519 6.12 18.12 -6.81
N LEU A 520 5.66 18.09 -8.06
CA LEU A 520 6.49 18.39 -9.23
C LEU A 520 7.00 19.83 -9.19
N ALA A 521 6.11 20.80 -8.93
CA ALA A 521 6.49 22.21 -8.84
C ALA A 521 7.48 22.42 -7.69
N ASP A 522 7.21 21.83 -6.53
CA ASP A 522 8.11 21.87 -5.37
C ASP A 522 9.48 21.27 -5.69
N GLY A 523 9.54 20.16 -6.43
CA GLY A 523 10.79 19.53 -6.84
C GLY A 523 11.60 20.38 -7.81
N LEU A 524 10.96 21.01 -8.78
CA LEU A 524 11.61 21.94 -9.71
C LEU A 524 12.18 23.15 -8.96
N LEU A 525 11.40 23.73 -8.04
CA LEU A 525 11.82 24.87 -7.23
C LEU A 525 12.91 24.49 -6.20
N ALA A 526 12.88 23.29 -5.63
CA ALA A 526 13.93 22.84 -4.72
C ALA A 526 15.29 22.73 -5.42
N LEU A 527 15.32 22.26 -6.67
CA LEU A 527 16.55 22.04 -7.42
C LEU A 527 17.06 23.28 -8.17
N PHE A 528 16.14 24.15 -8.61
CA PHE A 528 16.45 25.26 -9.54
C PHE A 528 15.70 26.57 -9.25
N GLY A 529 14.96 26.66 -8.15
CA GLY A 529 14.25 27.87 -7.76
C GLY A 529 15.21 29.06 -7.64
N LYS A 530 14.87 30.17 -8.29
CA LYS A 530 15.59 31.44 -8.12
C LYS A 530 15.16 32.04 -6.77
N ARG A 531 16.14 32.44 -5.95
CA ARG A 531 15.89 33.14 -4.68
C ARG A 531 15.44 34.57 -4.92
#